data_AF-A0A4Q3GY51-F1
#
_entry.id   AF-A0A4Q3GY51-F1
#
_cell.length_a   1.000
_cell.length_b   1.000
_cell.length_c   1.000
_cell.angle_alpha   90.00
_cell.angle_beta   90.00
_cell.angle_gamma   90.00
#
_symmetry.space_group_name_H-M   'P 1'
#
loop_
_entity.id
_entity.type
_entity.pdbx_description
1 polymer ?
#
loop_
_entity_poly.entity_id
_entity_poly.type
_entity_poly.pdbx_seq_one_letter_code
_entity_poly.pdbx_strand_id
1 'polypeptide(L)'
;ENKSDVIAGFAMPQMAPEVVDILLDLMRREMRKQSYVAAQSIVHQLEPSVALRRFPVRQADFFVLQAPDVPSVLIELGFLSNLDDITNLTQSDWQNRTAEAIARGISTYFDSVEAEP
;
A
#
# COMPACT_ATOMS: atom_id res chain seq x y z
N GLU A 1 -26.42 0.01 0.50
CA GLU A 1 -25.74 -0.65 -0.64
C GLU A 1 -24.24 -0.42 -0.46
N ASN A 2 -23.34 -1.35 -0.16
CA ASN A 2 -23.27 -2.80 -0.35
C ASN A 2 -22.48 -3.43 0.82
N LYS A 3 -23.17 -4.03 1.80
CA LYS A 3 -22.53 -5.02 2.70
C LYS A 3 -22.63 -6.44 2.14
N SER A 4 -23.36 -6.62 1.04
CA SER A 4 -23.75 -7.90 0.48
C SER A 4 -22.77 -8.44 -0.57
N ASP A 5 -21.96 -7.57 -1.20
CA ASP A 5 -21.16 -7.93 -2.38
C ASP A 5 -19.71 -8.34 -2.08
N VAL A 6 -19.25 -8.25 -0.83
CA VAL A 6 -17.86 -8.62 -0.47
C VAL A 6 -17.69 -10.13 -0.25
N ILE A 7 -18.76 -10.93 -0.39
CA ILE A 7 -18.76 -12.38 -0.15
C ILE A 7 -19.14 -13.11 -1.44
N ALA A 8 -18.27 -13.06 -2.45
CA ALA A 8 -18.44 -13.77 -3.71
C ALA A 8 -17.41 -14.91 -3.83
N GLY A 9 -17.74 -16.10 -3.30
CA GLY A 9 -17.00 -17.32 -3.68
C GLY A 9 -16.99 -18.48 -2.68
N PHE A 10 -17.17 -18.21 -1.39
CA PHE A 10 -17.29 -19.27 -0.38
C PHE A 10 -18.77 -19.42 -0.01
N ALA A 11 -19.29 -20.64 -0.05
CA ALA A 11 -20.60 -20.97 0.50
C ALA A 11 -20.72 -20.31 1.87
N MET A 12 -21.67 -19.38 2.03
CA MET A 12 -21.90 -18.65 3.27
C MET A 12 -21.95 -19.66 4.41
N PRO A 13 -20.92 -19.72 5.28
CA PRO A 13 -21.07 -20.46 6.51
C PRO A 13 -22.27 -19.80 7.21
N GLN A 14 -23.19 -20.59 7.78
CA GLN A 14 -24.21 -20.03 8.67
C GLN A 14 -23.51 -19.52 9.94
N MET A 15 -22.75 -18.44 9.82
CA MET A 15 -21.99 -17.79 10.89
C MET A 15 -22.80 -16.62 11.42
N ALA A 16 -22.81 -16.48 12.74
CA ALA A 16 -23.40 -15.32 13.39
C ALA A 16 -22.74 -14.03 12.86
N PRO A 17 -23.49 -12.93 12.65
CA PRO A 17 -22.95 -11.66 12.18
C PRO A 17 -21.73 -11.16 12.98
N GLU A 18 -21.71 -11.41 14.29
CA GLU A 18 -20.58 -11.07 15.18
C GLU A 18 -19.27 -11.76 14.79
N VAL A 19 -19.33 -13.01 14.31
CA VAL A 19 -18.16 -13.76 13.84
C VAL A 19 -17.63 -13.18 12.53
N VAL A 20 -18.53 -12.74 11.64
CA VAL A 20 -18.15 -12.09 10.38
C VAL A 20 -17.40 -10.78 10.65
N ASP A 21 -17.88 -9.97 11.59
CA ASP A 21 -17.21 -8.71 11.96
C ASP A 21 -15.81 -8.96 12.53
N ILE A 22 -15.64 -9.98 13.38
CA ILE A 22 -14.32 -10.38 13.89
C ILE A 22 -13.38 -10.80 12.75
N LEU A 23 -13.86 -11.60 11.80
CA LEU A 23 -13.06 -12.03 10.64
C LEU A 23 -12.63 -10.85 9.79
N LEU A 24 -13.53 -9.90 9.53
CA LEU A 24 -13.21 -8.67 8.80
C LEU A 24 -12.15 -7.83 9.51
N ASP A 25 -12.23 -7.73 10.84
CA ASP A 25 -11.23 -6.99 11.61
C ASP A 25 -9.86 -7.68 11.62
N LEU A 26 -9.83 -9.02 11.65
CA LEU A 26 -8.60 -9.81 11.49
C LEU A 26 -7.99 -9.61 10.10
N MET A 27 -8.81 -9.69 9.04
CA MET A 27 -8.36 -9.44 7.66
C MET A 27 -7.80 -8.03 7.50
N ARG A 28 -8.51 -7.01 7.99
CA ARG A 28 -8.01 -5.62 7.98
C ARG A 28 -6.69 -5.45 8.72
N ARG A 29 -6.53 -6.13 9.86
CA ARG A 29 -5.28 -6.09 10.62
C ARG A 29 -4.13 -6.72 9.84
N GLU A 30 -4.36 -7.84 9.17
CA GLU A 30 -3.37 -8.48 8.31
C GLU A 30 -3.05 -7.58 7.11
N MET A 31 -4.04 -7.01 6.44
CA MET A 31 -3.82 -6.08 5.33
C MET A 31 -3.04 -4.84 5.75
N ARG A 32 -3.23 -4.31 6.96
CA ARG A 32 -2.40 -3.22 7.50
C ARG A 32 -0.94 -3.64 7.70
N LYS A 33 -0.69 -4.87 8.17
CA LYS A 33 0.67 -5.41 8.30
C LYS A 33 1.32 -5.55 6.92
N GLN A 34 0.62 -6.16 5.96
CA GLN A 34 1.10 -6.32 4.58
C GLN A 34 1.37 -4.98 3.90
N SER A 35 0.49 -3.99 4.08
CA SER A 35 0.67 -2.63 3.55
C SER A 35 1.92 -1.96 4.12
N TYR A 36 2.23 -2.18 5.40
CA TYR A 36 3.44 -1.67 6.02
C TYR A 36 4.70 -2.30 5.43
N VAL A 37 4.71 -3.63 5.24
CA VAL A 37 5.83 -4.34 4.59
C VAL A 37 6.03 -3.85 3.16
N ALA A 38 4.95 -3.75 2.36
CA ALA A 38 5.01 -3.20 1.01
C ALA A 38 5.57 -1.77 0.98
N ALA A 39 5.13 -0.90 1.90
CA ALA A 39 5.64 0.46 2.01
C ALA A 39 7.14 0.49 2.34
N GLN A 40 7.62 -0.39 3.23
CA GLN A 40 9.05 -0.50 3.53
C GLN A 40 9.87 -0.94 2.32
N SER A 41 9.41 -1.96 1.59
CA SER A 41 10.08 -2.43 0.36
C SER A 41 10.17 -1.33 -0.71
N ILE A 42 9.09 -0.56 -0.88
CA ILE A 42 9.07 0.58 -1.81
C ILE A 42 10.02 1.70 -1.36
N VAL A 43 9.99 2.08 -0.08
CA VAL A 43 10.88 3.12 0.47
C VAL A 43 12.35 2.74 0.28
N HIS A 44 12.72 1.49 0.55
CA HIS A 44 14.09 1.02 0.40
C HIS A 44 14.60 1.15 -1.04
N GLN A 45 13.74 0.86 -2.03
CA GLN A 45 14.10 1.00 -3.44
C GLN A 45 14.10 2.47 -3.92
N LEU A 46 13.38 3.36 -3.23
CA LEU A 46 13.33 4.79 -3.53
C LEU A 46 14.51 5.59 -2.97
N GLU A 47 15.07 5.19 -1.82
CA GLU A 47 16.20 5.89 -1.16
C GLU A 47 17.36 6.29 -2.10
N PRO A 48 17.79 5.44 -3.07
CA PRO A 48 18.87 5.80 -4.00
C PRO A 48 18.44 6.75 -5.13
N SER A 49 17.13 6.86 -5.39
CA SER A 49 16.59 7.51 -6.59
C SER A 49 15.93 8.86 -6.31
N VAL A 50 15.43 9.07 -5.09
CA VAL A 50 14.68 10.28 -4.70
C VAL A 50 15.02 10.70 -3.26
N ALA A 51 14.97 12.00 -3.00
CA ALA A 51 15.12 12.52 -1.65
C ALA A 51 13.85 12.23 -0.84
N LEU A 52 13.98 11.38 0.18
CA LEU A 52 12.87 11.04 1.07
C LEU A 52 12.83 11.92 2.31
N ARG A 53 11.63 12.12 2.87
CA ARG A 53 11.46 12.76 4.18
C ARG A 53 12.06 11.88 5.28
N ARG A 54 12.44 12.50 6.40
CA ARG A 54 13.02 11.82 7.58
C ARG A 54 12.22 10.60 8.07
N PHE A 55 10.90 10.63 7.94
CA PHE A 55 10.00 9.54 8.28
C PHE A 55 9.16 9.19 7.04
N PRO A 56 9.67 8.34 6.13
CA PRO A 56 9.06 8.12 4.83
C PRO A 56 7.82 7.22 4.88
N VAL A 57 7.72 6.32 5.87
CA VAL A 57 6.52 5.53 6.14
C VAL A 57 5.69 6.19 7.23
N ARG A 58 4.43 6.51 6.91
CA ARG A 58 3.48 7.17 7.83
C ARG A 58 2.12 6.51 7.74
N GLN A 59 1.34 6.61 8.81
CA GLN A 59 -0.03 6.07 8.89
C GLN A 59 -1.03 7.22 9.08
N ALA A 60 -2.17 7.11 8.41
CA ALA A 60 -3.31 7.99 8.53
C ALA A 60 -4.57 7.27 8.02
N ASP A 61 -5.74 7.70 8.47
CA ASP A 61 -7.03 7.07 8.14
C ASP A 61 -7.59 7.54 6.79
N PHE A 62 -6.83 7.33 5.72
CA PHE A 62 -7.31 7.60 4.36
C PHE A 62 -8.29 6.52 3.92
N PHE A 63 -9.49 6.94 3.49
CA PHE A 63 -10.53 6.03 2.99
C PHE A 63 -10.03 5.13 1.84
N VAL A 64 -9.21 5.67 0.93
CA VAL A 64 -8.63 4.94 -0.20
C VAL A 64 -7.71 3.78 0.21
N LEU A 65 -7.26 3.74 1.47
CA LEU A 65 -6.36 2.71 2.00
C LEU A 65 -7.09 1.65 2.83
N GLN A 66 -8.42 1.66 2.91
CA GLN A 66 -9.19 0.79 3.82
C GLN A 66 -9.75 -0.49 3.16
N ALA A 67 -9.19 -0.94 2.04
CA ALA A 67 -9.58 -2.21 1.43
C ALA A 67 -9.35 -3.38 2.43
N PRO A 68 -10.36 -4.21 2.72
CA PRO A 68 -10.25 -5.27 3.72
C PRO A 68 -9.48 -6.51 3.24
N ASP A 69 -9.28 -6.63 1.93
CA ASP A 69 -8.78 -7.81 1.22
C ASP A 69 -7.54 -7.53 0.35
N VAL A 70 -7.09 -6.27 0.27
CA VAL A 70 -5.92 -5.87 -0.54
C VAL A 70 -5.00 -4.93 0.26
N PRO A 71 -3.69 -5.21 0.35
CA PRO A 71 -2.71 -4.29 0.91
C PRO A 71 -2.69 -2.98 0.10
N SER A 72 -2.77 -1.83 0.76
CA SER A 72 -2.92 -0.52 0.10
C SER A 72 -1.90 0.48 0.64
N VAL A 73 -1.22 1.19 -0.26
CA VAL A 73 -0.25 2.26 0.08
C VAL A 73 -0.55 3.52 -0.73
N LEU A 74 -0.35 4.69 -0.11
CA LEU A 74 -0.37 5.99 -0.78
C LEU A 74 1.07 6.49 -0.86
N ILE A 75 1.52 6.80 -2.07
CA ILE A 75 2.87 7.31 -2.33
C ILE A 75 2.78 8.81 -2.62
N GLU A 76 3.46 9.61 -1.81
CA GLU A 76 3.63 11.04 -2.01
C GLU A 76 4.97 11.29 -2.72
N LEU A 77 4.90 11.73 -3.98
CA LEU A 77 6.08 11.94 -4.83
C LEU A 77 6.73 13.32 -4.67
N GLY A 78 6.01 14.28 -4.09
CA GLY A 78 6.43 15.66 -3.90
C GLY A 78 5.25 16.60 -3.70
N PHE A 79 5.51 17.85 -3.37
CA PHE A 79 4.50 18.89 -3.16
C PHE A 79 4.44 19.85 -4.34
N LEU A 80 3.25 20.03 -4.94
CA LEU A 80 3.05 21.06 -5.97
C LEU A 80 3.22 22.50 -5.46
N SER A 81 3.29 22.71 -4.14
CA SER A 81 3.62 23.99 -3.53
C SER A 81 5.13 24.24 -3.39
N ASN A 82 5.97 23.26 -3.73
CA ASN A 82 7.43 23.35 -3.66
C ASN A 82 8.00 23.37 -5.10
N LEU A 83 8.80 24.39 -5.41
CA LEU A 83 9.36 24.58 -6.77
C LEU A 83 10.37 23.49 -7.16
N ASP A 84 11.17 23.00 -6.21
CA ASP A 84 12.13 21.92 -6.45
C ASP A 84 11.39 20.61 -6.75
N ASP A 85 10.31 20.33 -6.02
CA ASP A 85 9.45 19.16 -6.26
C ASP A 85 8.75 19.26 -7.62
N ILE A 86 8.17 20.41 -7.99
CA ILE A 86 7.57 20.59 -9.32
C ILE A 86 8.59 20.35 -10.43
N THR A 87 9.81 20.85 -10.25
CA THR A 87 10.89 20.63 -11.23
C THR A 87 11.10 19.14 -11.43
N ASN A 88 11.29 18.38 -10.36
CA ASN A 88 11.42 16.92 -10.41
C ASN A 88 10.19 16.23 -11.03
N LEU A 89 8.99 16.57 -10.57
CA LEU A 89 7.72 15.97 -11.02
C LEU A 89 7.43 16.22 -12.50
N THR A 90 8.08 17.19 -13.15
CA THR A 90 7.91 17.50 -14.58
C THR A 90 9.05 16.97 -15.46
N GLN A 91 10.15 16.47 -14.88
CA GLN A 91 11.24 15.87 -15.64
C GLN A 91 10.96 14.38 -15.93
N SER A 92 10.99 13.99 -17.21
CA SER A 92 10.78 12.60 -17.64
C SER A 92 11.79 11.63 -17.02
N ASP A 93 13.06 12.01 -16.94
CA ASP A 93 14.10 11.16 -16.36
C ASP A 93 13.88 10.91 -14.86
N TRP A 94 13.37 11.91 -14.13
CA TRP A 94 13.03 11.75 -12.73
C TRP A 94 11.81 10.84 -12.55
N GLN A 95 10.76 11.05 -13.37
CA GLN A 95 9.56 10.20 -13.37
C GLN A 95 9.91 8.74 -13.66
N ASN A 96 10.74 8.47 -14.68
CA ASN A 96 11.15 7.12 -15.06
C ASN A 96 11.92 6.42 -13.94
N ARG A 97 12.97 7.05 -13.39
CA ARG A 97 13.75 6.45 -12.28
C ARG A 97 12.87 6.17 -11.06
N THR A 98 11.92 7.05 -10.77
CA THR A 98 10.99 6.91 -9.64
C THR A 98 10.00 5.77 -9.87
N ALA A 99 9.42 5.68 -11.06
CA ALA A 99 8.52 4.60 -11.43
C ALA A 99 9.22 3.23 -11.40
N GLU A 100 10.45 3.15 -11.91
CA GLU A 100 11.27 1.94 -11.85
C GLU A 100 11.60 1.53 -10.41
N ALA A 101 11.91 2.48 -9.53
CA ALA A 101 12.14 2.21 -8.12
C ALA A 101 10.89 1.66 -7.43
N ILE A 102 9.72 2.24 -7.72
CA ILE A 102 8.43 1.73 -7.20
C ILE A 102 8.18 0.31 -7.71
N ALA A 103 8.38 0.06 -9.01
CA ALA A 103 8.18 -1.27 -9.60
C ALA A 103 9.10 -2.33 -8.98
N ARG A 104 10.38 -1.98 -8.74
CA ARG A 104 11.32 -2.85 -8.00
C ARG A 104 10.84 -3.09 -6.57
N GLY A 105 10.37 -2.05 -5.88
CA GLY A 105 9.85 -2.16 -4.51
C GLY A 105 8.64 -3.08 -4.39
N ILE A 106 7.73 -3.00 -5.36
CA ILE A 106 6.58 -3.91 -5.47
C ILE A 106 7.06 -5.34 -5.72
N SER A 107 8.03 -5.54 -6.62
CA SER A 107 8.60 -6.87 -6.89
C SER A 107 9.25 -7.47 -5.64
N THR A 108 10.08 -6.70 -4.94
CA THR A 108 10.72 -7.10 -3.67
C THR A 108 9.69 -7.45 -2.59
N TYR A 109 8.55 -6.74 -2.53
CA TYR A 109 7.47 -7.10 -1.63
C TYR A 109 6.92 -8.50 -1.95
N PHE A 110 6.59 -8.79 -3.21
CA PHE A 110 6.08 -10.11 -3.58
C PHE A 110 7.11 -11.23 -3.35
N ASP A 111 8.38 -10.99 -3.67
CA ASP A 111 9.47 -11.95 -3.38
C ASP A 111 9.55 -12.29 -1.88
N SER A 112 9.30 -11.30 -1.01
CA SER A 112 9.30 -11.50 0.45
C SER A 112 8.08 -12.25 0.98
N VAL A 113 6.92 -12.07 0.34
CA VAL A 113 5.68 -12.76 0.71
C VAL A 113 5.71 -14.22 0.29
N GLU A 114 6.27 -14.54 -0.88
CA GLU A 114 6.42 -15.92 -1.36
C GLU A 114 7.42 -16.74 -0.55
N ALA A 115 8.31 -16.08 0.21
CA ALA A 115 9.31 -16.73 1.05
C ALA A 115 8.79 -17.17 2.44
N GLU A 116 7.61 -16.73 2.87
CA GLU A 116 6.96 -17.18 4.12
C GLU A 116 5.87 -18.24 3.80
N PRO A 117 6.06 -19.53 4.19
CA PRO A 117 5.07 -20.60 3.98
C PRO A 117 3.88 -20.57 4.94
#